data_AF-A0A927KYG1-F1
#
_entry.id   AF-A0A927KYG1-F1
#
_cell.length_a   1.000
_cell.length_b   1.000
_cell.length_c   1.000
_cell.angle_alpha   90.00
_cell.angle_beta   90.00
_cell.angle_gamma   90.00
#
_symmetry.space_group_name_H-M   'P 1'
#
loop_
_entity.id
_entity.type
_entity.pdbx_description
1 polymer ?
#
loop_
_entity_poly.entity_id
_entity_poly.type
_entity_poly.pdbx_seq_one_letter_code
_entity_poly.pdbx_strand_id
1 'polypeptide(L)'
;MALAAWHGRCCAVCGFHNLRLVEDHNHDTGLIRGLLCRSCNGKEPHDHGLFRKYRERPPVQILDIHLRYWDPRHGYAQPRDTTPRQLDNHPAYALAARLGERLNSHEENQ
;
A
#
# COMPACT_ATOMS: atom_id res chain seq x y z
N MET A 1 -17.93 -12.25 5.12
CA MET A 1 -17.58 -11.21 4.12
C MET A 1 -16.95 -11.86 2.89
N ALA A 2 -17.28 -11.41 1.69
CA ALA A 2 -16.87 -12.02 0.41
C ALA A 2 -15.35 -12.17 0.26
N LEU A 3 -14.57 -11.16 0.68
CA LEU A 3 -13.10 -11.20 0.67
C LEU A 3 -12.55 -12.36 1.52
N ALA A 4 -13.04 -12.51 2.75
CA ALA A 4 -12.59 -13.59 3.64
C ALA A 4 -12.95 -14.98 3.11
N ALA A 5 -14.10 -15.12 2.44
CA ALA A 5 -14.51 -16.36 1.79
C ALA A 5 -13.59 -16.71 0.60
N TRP A 6 -13.30 -15.74 -0.27
CA TRP A 6 -12.38 -15.93 -1.39
C TRP A 6 -10.98 -16.36 -0.94
N HIS A 7 -10.50 -15.78 0.17
CA HIS A 7 -9.21 -16.14 0.75
C HIS A 7 -9.16 -17.57 1.30
N GLY A 8 -10.29 -18.18 1.69
CA GLY A 8 -10.31 -19.55 2.20
C GLY A 8 -9.40 -19.81 3.41
N ARG A 9 -9.18 -18.79 4.26
CA ARG A 9 -8.20 -18.80 5.38
C ARG A 9 -6.73 -18.92 4.94
N CYS A 10 -6.41 -18.56 3.71
CA CYS A 10 -5.06 -18.52 3.16
C CYS A 10 -4.53 -17.09 3.01
N CYS A 11 -3.22 -16.94 3.23
CA CYS A 11 -2.52 -15.69 2.89
C CYS A 11 -2.46 -15.50 1.37
N ALA A 12 -2.84 -14.32 0.86
CA ALA A 12 -2.78 -14.05 -0.59
C ALA A 12 -1.37 -14.10 -1.19
N VAL A 13 -0.32 -13.99 -0.36
CA VAL A 13 1.06 -13.95 -0.83
C VAL A 13 1.73 -15.32 -0.72
N CYS A 14 1.76 -15.92 0.46
CA CYS A 14 2.47 -17.20 0.67
C CYS A 14 1.59 -18.45 0.53
N GLY A 15 0.26 -18.29 0.44
CA GLY A 15 -0.68 -19.41 0.29
C GLY A 15 -0.89 -20.29 1.53
N PHE A 16 -0.11 -20.10 2.60
CA PHE A 16 -0.27 -20.90 3.83
C PHE A 16 -1.63 -20.67 4.50
N HIS A 17 -2.22 -21.77 4.98
CA HIS A 17 -3.50 -21.81 5.71
C HIS A 17 -3.30 -21.82 7.22
N ASN A 18 -4.38 -21.63 7.98
CA ASN A 18 -4.42 -21.67 9.46
C ASN A 18 -3.55 -20.64 10.19
N LEU A 19 -3.03 -19.64 9.49
CA LEU A 19 -2.36 -18.50 10.09
C LEU A 19 -3.38 -17.43 10.48
N ARG A 20 -3.06 -16.66 11.52
CA ARG A 20 -3.81 -15.42 11.80
C ARG A 20 -3.58 -14.46 10.65
N LEU A 21 -4.65 -14.15 9.94
CA LEU A 21 -4.66 -13.17 8.86
C LEU A 21 -4.96 -11.77 9.40
N VAL A 22 -4.43 -10.76 8.71
CA VAL A 22 -4.64 -9.34 8.93
C VAL A 22 -5.04 -8.69 7.61
N GLU A 23 -5.80 -7.60 7.71
CA GLU A 23 -6.16 -6.78 6.57
C GLU A 23 -4.96 -5.92 6.16
N ASP A 24 -4.44 -6.21 4.97
CA ASP A 24 -3.43 -5.41 4.33
C ASP A 24 -4.11 -4.30 3.51
N HIS A 25 -3.56 -3.08 3.56
CA HIS A 25 -4.15 -1.93 2.89
C HIS A 25 -3.10 -1.01 2.29
N ASN A 26 -3.50 -0.27 1.26
CA ASN A 26 -2.67 0.75 0.66
C ASN A 26 -2.66 1.99 1.59
N HIS A 27 -1.47 2.38 2.07
CA HIS A 27 -1.29 3.52 2.96
C HIS A 27 -1.48 4.89 2.27
N ASP A 28 -1.50 4.95 0.93
CA ASP A 28 -1.82 6.17 0.18
C ASP A 28 -3.34 6.38 0.08
N THR A 29 -4.10 5.32 -0.16
CA THR A 29 -5.54 5.43 -0.45
C THR A 29 -6.42 5.04 0.73
N GLY A 30 -5.88 4.33 1.72
CA GLY A 30 -6.62 3.71 2.82
C GLY A 30 -7.46 2.49 2.42
N LEU A 31 -7.35 2.02 1.17
CA LEU A 31 -8.13 0.89 0.67
C LEU A 31 -7.46 -0.45 0.99
N ILE A 32 -8.25 -1.41 1.47
CA ILE A 32 -7.82 -2.79 1.71
C ILE A 32 -7.39 -3.40 0.36
N ARG A 33 -6.28 -4.14 0.36
CA ARG A 33 -5.82 -4.94 -0.78
C ARG A 33 -6.22 -6.41 -0.63
N GLY A 34 -6.13 -6.95 0.59
CA GLY A 34 -6.53 -8.33 0.87
C GLY A 34 -6.11 -8.79 2.26
N LEU A 35 -6.14 -10.10 2.48
CA LEU A 35 -5.73 -10.71 3.74
C LEU A 35 -4.34 -11.35 3.64
N LEU A 36 -3.44 -10.95 4.54
CA LEU A 36 -2.08 -11.48 4.63
C LEU A 36 -1.84 -12.09 6.00
N CYS A 37 -0.91 -13.05 6.10
CA CYS A 37 -0.39 -13.44 7.41
C CYS A 37 0.51 -12.32 7.96
N ARG A 38 0.70 -12.26 9.28
CA ARG A 38 1.53 -11.22 9.93
C ARG A 38 2.96 -11.12 9.36
N SER A 39 3.56 -12.25 8.98
CA SER A 39 4.91 -12.27 8.40
C SER A 39 4.94 -11.63 7.01
N CYS A 40 3.99 -11.97 6.13
CA CYS A 40 3.90 -11.35 4.81
C CYS A 40 3.53 -9.87 4.92
N ASN A 41 2.59 -9.51 5.78
CA ASN A 41 2.19 -8.12 5.99
C ASN A 41 3.38 -7.24 6.44
N GLY A 42 4.25 -7.74 7.31
CA GLY A 42 5.45 -7.01 7.72
C GLY A 42 6.53 -6.88 6.64
N LYS A 43 6.57 -7.79 5.66
CA LYS A 43 7.52 -7.76 4.53
C LYS A 43 7.02 -6.94 3.36
N GLU A 44 5.70 -6.78 3.23
CA GLU A 44 5.06 -6.11 2.10
C GLU A 44 5.67 -4.75 1.75
N PRO A 45 5.99 -3.85 2.71
CA PRO A 45 6.54 -2.54 2.40
C PRO A 45 7.98 -2.58 1.88
N HIS A 46 8.70 -3.69 2.08
CA HIS A 46 10.14 -3.78 1.87
C HIS A 46 10.55 -4.63 0.66
N ASP A 47 9.60 -5.31 0.02
CA ASP A 47 9.86 -6.19 -1.12
C ASP A 47 9.20 -5.66 -2.39
N HIS A 48 10.01 -5.47 -3.43
CA HIS A 48 9.60 -4.97 -4.74
C HIS A 48 9.43 -6.08 -5.79
N GLY A 49 9.65 -7.34 -5.42
CA GLY A 49 9.43 -8.52 -6.25
C GLY A 49 8.01 -9.05 -6.11
N LEU A 50 7.83 -10.06 -5.26
CA LEU A 50 6.56 -10.76 -5.11
C LEU A 50 5.41 -9.82 -4.71
N PHE A 51 5.68 -8.90 -3.78
CA PHE A 51 4.66 -7.98 -3.28
C PHE A 51 4.30 -6.89 -4.28
N ARG A 52 5.15 -6.60 -5.27
CA ARG A 52 4.77 -5.72 -6.38
C ARG A 52 3.63 -6.34 -7.19
N LYS A 53 3.72 -7.63 -7.53
CA LYS A 53 2.64 -8.33 -8.26
C LYS A 53 1.35 -8.37 -7.44
N TYR A 54 1.47 -8.59 -6.13
CA TYR A 54 0.34 -8.50 -5.21
C TYR A 54 -0.32 -7.12 -5.23
N ARG A 55 0.47 -6.03 -5.25
CA ARG A 55 -0.03 -4.65 -5.35
C ARG A 55 -0.67 -4.33 -6.71
N GLU A 56 -0.14 -4.90 -7.79
CA GLU A 56 -0.64 -4.68 -9.16
C GLU A 56 -1.99 -5.38 -9.41
N ARG A 57 -2.28 -6.48 -8.70
CA ARG A 57 -3.53 -7.22 -8.84
C ARG A 57 -3.99 -7.86 -7.53
N PRO A 58 -4.38 -7.05 -6.53
CA PRO A 58 -4.78 -7.54 -5.22
C PRO A 58 -6.14 -8.26 -5.26
N PRO A 59 -6.43 -9.13 -4.28
CA PRO A 59 -7.71 -9.84 -4.17
C PRO A 59 -8.95 -8.95 -4.31
N VAL A 60 -8.95 -7.77 -3.71
CA VAL A 60 -10.08 -6.84 -3.81
C VAL A 60 -10.33 -6.38 -5.25
N GLN A 61 -9.29 -6.21 -6.07
CA GLN A 61 -9.42 -5.80 -7.46
C GLN A 61 -9.95 -6.96 -8.32
N ILE A 62 -9.51 -8.19 -8.04
CA ILE A 62 -10.01 -9.40 -8.72
C ILE A 62 -11.53 -9.57 -8.47
N LEU A 63 -11.98 -9.18 -7.28
CA LEU A 63 -13.37 -9.29 -6.85
C LEU A 63 -14.21 -8.03 -7.10
N ASP A 64 -13.60 -6.96 -7.62
CA ASP A 64 -14.22 -5.64 -7.76
C ASP A 64 -14.84 -5.09 -6.45
N ILE A 65 -14.12 -5.25 -5.34
CA ILE A 65 -14.52 -4.83 -4.00
C ILE A 65 -13.74 -3.57 -3.61
N HIS A 66 -14.43 -2.57 -3.07
CA HIS A 66 -13.82 -1.33 -2.59
C HIS A 66 -14.10 -1.16 -1.10
N LEU A 67 -13.17 -1.62 -0.26
CA LEU A 67 -13.28 -1.52 1.19
C LEU A 67 -12.20 -0.60 1.76
N ARG A 68 -12.60 0.25 2.70
CA ARG A 68 -11.69 1.11 3.44
C ARG A 68 -11.25 0.40 4.71
N TYR A 69 -9.95 0.43 4.98
CA TYR A 69 -9.40 -0.11 6.22
C TYR A 69 -9.96 0.66 7.41
N TRP A 70 -10.24 -0.05 8.50
CA TRP A 70 -10.71 0.53 9.75
C TRP A 70 -9.95 -0.07 10.91
N ASP A 71 -9.53 0.78 11.85
CA ASP A 71 -8.95 0.34 13.10
C ASP A 71 -9.64 1.00 14.31
N PRO A 72 -9.71 0.31 15.45
CA PRO A 72 -10.45 0.80 16.62
C PRO A 72 -9.80 2.01 17.31
N ARG A 73 -8.57 2.38 16.97
CA ARG A 73 -7.84 3.51 17.58
C ARG A 73 -7.93 4.77 16.74
N HIS A 74 -7.85 4.67 15.41
CA HIS A 74 -7.84 5.83 14.51
C HIS A 74 -9.05 5.91 13.59
N GLY A 75 -9.96 4.93 13.63
CA GLY A 75 -11.12 4.87 12.76
C GLY A 75 -10.76 4.41 11.34
N TYR A 76 -11.45 4.96 10.34
CA TYR A 76 -11.15 4.64 8.94
C TYR A 76 -9.81 5.24 8.51
N ALA A 77 -9.00 4.44 7.80
CA ALA A 77 -7.78 4.92 7.16
C ALA A 77 -8.09 6.10 6.24
N GLN A 78 -7.52 7.24 6.60
CA GLN A 78 -7.56 8.41 5.76
C GLN A 78 -6.61 8.21 4.58
N PRO A 79 -7.03 8.58 3.35
CA PRO A 79 -6.08 8.75 2.26
C PRO A 79 -4.97 9.69 2.71
N ARG A 80 -3.74 9.44 2.23
CA ARG A 80 -2.63 10.34 2.46
C ARG A 80 -2.95 11.68 1.80
N ASP A 81 -2.87 12.75 2.57
CA ASP A 81 -3.03 14.10 2.04
C ASP A 81 -1.93 14.36 1.00
N THR A 82 -2.33 14.53 -0.26
CA THR A 82 -1.45 14.92 -1.37
C THR A 82 -1.30 16.43 -1.47
N THR A 83 -1.69 17.19 -0.45
CA THR A 83 -1.45 18.63 -0.43
C THR A 83 0.06 18.89 -0.43
N PRO A 84 0.56 19.85 -1.23
CA PRO A 84 2.01 20.09 -1.39
C PRO A 84 2.75 20.22 -0.06
N ARG A 85 2.13 20.89 0.91
CA ARG A 85 2.70 21.20 2.23
C ARG A 85 3.03 19.97 3.10
N GLN A 86 2.40 18.82 2.84
CA GLN A 86 2.68 17.55 3.52
C GLN A 86 3.60 16.62 2.70
N LEU A 87 3.61 16.74 1.37
CA LEU A 87 4.55 16.03 0.49
C LEU A 87 5.99 16.49 0.73
N ASP A 88 6.20 17.77 1.05
CA ASP A 88 7.51 18.35 1.38
C ASP A 88 8.20 17.66 2.58
N ASN A 89 7.40 17.10 3.50
CA ASN A 89 7.90 16.44 4.71
C ASN A 89 8.13 14.93 4.53
N HIS A 90 7.80 14.35 3.37
CA HIS A 90 7.99 12.93 3.12
C HIS A 90 9.36 12.70 2.43
N PRO A 91 10.26 11.87 3.00
CA PRO A 91 11.66 11.77 2.56
C PRO A 91 11.81 11.33 1.09
N ALA A 92 10.89 10.52 0.57
CA ALA A 92 10.89 10.11 -0.83
C ALA A 92 10.57 11.27 -1.82
N TYR A 93 9.70 12.21 -1.42
CA TYR A 93 9.28 13.33 -2.26
C TYR A 93 10.21 14.53 -2.11
N ALA A 94 10.78 14.74 -0.92
CA ALA A 94 11.87 15.70 -0.72
C ALA A 94 13.08 15.42 -1.64
N LEU A 95 13.41 14.15 -1.87
CA LEU A 95 14.44 13.78 -2.85
C LEU A 95 14.02 14.09 -4.29
N ALA A 96 12.78 13.75 -4.67
CA ALA A 96 12.25 14.03 -6.00
C ALA A 96 12.21 15.54 -6.31
N ALA A 97 11.80 16.37 -5.34
CA ALA A 97 11.81 17.82 -5.46
C ALA A 97 13.23 18.37 -5.68
N ARG A 98 14.21 17.95 -4.85
CA ARG A 98 15.63 18.34 -5.01
C ARG A 98 16.24 17.90 -6.35
N LEU A 99 15.83 16.73 -6.85
CA LEU A 99 16.26 16.24 -8.16
C LEU A 99 15.66 17.09 -9.29
N GLY A 100 14.38 17.46 -9.19
CA GLY A 100 13.72 18.38 -10.13
C GLY A 100 14.39 19.76 -10.17
N GLU A 101 14.69 20.35 -9.01
CA GLU A 101 15.40 21.64 -8.91
C GLU A 101 16.78 21.58 -9.59
N ARG A 102 17.54 20.49 -9.37
CA ARG A 102 18.83 20.29 -10.03
C ARG A 102 18.70 20.19 -11.55
N LEU A 103 17.71 19.45 -12.05
CA LEU A 103 17.51 19.30 -13.50
C LEU A 103 17.16 20.65 -14.16
N ASN A 104 16.25 21.43 -13.57
CA ASN A 104 15.89 22.75 -14.10
C ASN A 104 17.09 23.72 -14.08
N SER A 105 17.90 23.70 -13.02
CA SER A 105 19.09 24.57 -12.94
C SER A 105 20.21 24.24 -13.96
N HIS A 106 20.17 23.04 -14.54
CA HIS A 106 21.07 22.65 -15.63
C HIS A 106 20.52 23.06 -17.01
N GLU A 107 19.20 23.18 -17.17
CA GLU A 107 18.57 23.65 -18.41
C GLU A 107 18.65 25.18 -18.56
N GLU A 108 18.65 25.94 -17.47
CA GLU A 108 18.77 27.42 -17.51
C GLU A 108 20.20 27.92 -17.79
N ASN A 109 21.21 27.04 -17.78
CA ASN A 109 22.63 27.36 -18.00
C ASN A 109 23.17 26.85 -19.36
N GLN A 110 22.29 26.49 -20.30
CA GLN A 110 22.61 26.23 -21.71
C GLN A 110 21.96 27.29 -22.61
#